data_AF-A0A4Q2Y4L2-F1
#
_entry.id   AF-A0A4Q2Y4L2-F1
#
_cell.length_a   1.000
_cell.length_b   1.000
_cell.length_c   1.000
_cell.angle_alpha   90.00
_cell.angle_beta   90.00
_cell.angle_gamma   90.00
#
_symmetry.space_group_name_H-M   'P 1'
#
loop_
_entity.id
_entity.type
_entity.pdbx_description
1 polymer ?
#
loop_
_entity_poly.entity_id
_entity_poly.type
_entity_poly.pdbx_seq_one_letter_code
_entity_poly.pdbx_strand_id
1 'polypeptide(L)'
;MIVYLATKAEFHADILTNRIEEKIQDAFKRGTGKKVGDSELASWRNSLPHMDRVLDDPEIPHDTGVAIEFGIPQSAKRVDFIITGTRKDKQRTAVIVELKQWQKATATDKDAIVSTFMNGRDREVNHPSYQAWSYAMLIEDFNETVREDPIHLNPCAYLHNCESVSVIRAPFYAAHTKAAPAFLRDDALKLREFIKQHVKYGDAGETMYRIRDGRIRPSKNLADHLASLLKGKQEFYLIDEQKLVYETARSLASKSTPESKNVLIVNGGPGTGKTVVAINLLSALMDQDLAAKYVTKNGAPRAVYELMLTGKFSKSRISNLFGGSGGFTETLANTFGALIVDEAHRLNEKSGLYS
;
A
#
# COMPACT_ATOMS: atom_id res chain seq x y z
N MET A 1 10.22 -4.66 -11.36
CA MET A 1 11.07 -3.99 -12.37
C MET A 1 11.89 -2.93 -11.65
N ILE A 2 13.19 -2.79 -11.91
CA ILE A 2 13.95 -1.62 -11.43
C ILE A 2 14.15 -0.68 -12.63
N VAL A 3 13.79 0.60 -12.49
CA VAL A 3 14.02 1.59 -13.55
C VAL A 3 15.45 2.08 -13.52
N TYR A 4 15.93 2.51 -12.36
CA TYR A 4 17.31 2.97 -12.18
C TYR A 4 17.94 2.23 -11.01
N LEU A 5 19.17 1.73 -11.20
CA LEU A 5 20.00 1.11 -10.18
C LEU A 5 21.44 1.55 -10.42
N ALA A 6 22.04 2.19 -9.42
CA ALA A 6 23.43 2.63 -9.45
C ALA A 6 24.01 2.66 -8.03
N THR A 7 25.31 2.90 -7.91
CA THR A 7 25.92 3.23 -6.62
C THR A 7 25.58 4.66 -6.21
N LYS A 8 25.72 4.99 -4.92
CA LYS A 8 25.59 6.37 -4.41
C LYS A 8 26.49 7.33 -5.17
N ALA A 9 27.74 6.95 -5.46
CA ALA A 9 28.67 7.80 -6.20
C ALA A 9 28.19 8.11 -7.62
N GLU A 10 27.66 7.11 -8.33
CA GLU A 10 27.09 7.29 -9.67
C GLU A 10 25.81 8.13 -9.63
N PHE A 11 24.93 7.88 -8.65
CA PHE A 11 23.73 8.68 -8.44
C PHE A 11 24.06 10.16 -8.21
N HIS A 12 25.05 10.45 -7.36
CA HIS A 12 25.52 11.82 -7.12
C HIS A 12 26.06 12.46 -8.40
N ALA A 13 26.88 11.74 -9.18
CA ALA A 13 27.39 12.23 -10.46
C ALA A 13 26.26 12.50 -11.48
N ASP A 14 25.23 11.64 -11.50
CA ASP A 14 24.06 11.79 -12.38
C ASP A 14 23.19 13.00 -12.01
N ILE A 15 23.08 13.31 -10.73
CA ILE A 15 22.43 14.54 -10.23
C ILE A 15 23.26 15.76 -10.62
N LEU A 16 24.56 15.75 -10.30
CA LEU A 16 25.47 16.87 -10.53
C LEU A 16 25.57 17.24 -12.03
N THR A 17 25.50 16.25 -12.91
CA THR A 17 25.56 16.44 -14.36
C THR A 17 24.19 16.68 -15.01
N ASN A 18 23.10 16.74 -14.22
CA ASN A 18 21.71 16.87 -14.69
C ASN A 18 21.30 15.77 -15.69
N ARG A 19 21.76 14.53 -15.46
CA ARG A 19 21.52 13.36 -16.32
C ARG A 19 20.54 12.36 -15.70
N ILE A 20 20.20 12.52 -14.43
CA ILE A 20 19.38 11.55 -13.69
C ILE A 20 17.99 11.37 -14.32
N GLU A 21 17.30 12.45 -14.71
CA GLU A 21 15.94 12.34 -15.25
C GLU A 21 15.93 11.68 -16.63
N GLU A 22 16.91 12.01 -17.49
CA GLU A 22 17.11 11.39 -18.80
C GLU A 22 17.36 9.88 -18.64
N LYS A 23 18.25 9.50 -17.72
CA LYS A 23 18.57 8.09 -17.45
C LYS A 23 17.36 7.29 -16.95
N ILE A 24 16.60 7.85 -16.01
CA ILE A 24 15.38 7.21 -15.48
C ILE A 24 14.33 7.11 -16.60
N GLN A 25 14.11 8.18 -17.38
CA GLN A 25 13.16 8.17 -18.50
C GLN A 25 13.52 7.13 -19.56
N ASP A 26 14.78 7.05 -19.96
CA ASP A 26 15.25 6.08 -20.95
C ASP A 26 15.11 4.65 -20.45
N ALA A 27 15.47 4.40 -19.20
CA ALA A 27 15.32 3.08 -18.61
C ALA A 27 13.84 2.69 -18.45
N PHE A 28 12.97 3.62 -18.07
CA PHE A 28 11.53 3.40 -17.98
C PHE A 28 10.94 3.06 -19.36
N LYS A 29 11.34 3.81 -20.39
CA LYS A 29 10.91 3.57 -21.77
C LYS A 29 11.40 2.23 -22.28
N ARG A 30 12.64 1.83 -21.99
CA ARG A 30 13.16 0.51 -22.34
C ARG A 30 12.40 -0.62 -21.64
N GLY A 31 12.07 -0.46 -20.35
CA GLY A 31 11.40 -1.49 -19.56
C GLY A 31 9.90 -1.64 -19.84
N THR A 32 9.22 -0.55 -20.24
CA THR A 32 7.74 -0.53 -20.36
C THR A 32 7.24 -0.25 -21.78
N GLY A 33 8.10 0.22 -22.69
CA GLY A 33 7.72 0.72 -24.01
C GLY A 33 7.00 2.08 -23.99
N LYS A 34 6.79 2.70 -22.83
CA LYS A 34 6.04 3.95 -22.66
C LYS A 34 6.95 5.12 -22.29
N LYS A 35 6.59 6.33 -22.72
CA LYS A 35 7.21 7.56 -22.22
C LYS A 35 6.52 8.00 -20.93
N VAL A 36 7.30 8.53 -20.00
CA VAL A 36 6.78 9.22 -18.81
C VAL A 36 6.22 10.60 -19.17
N GLY A 37 5.23 11.06 -18.41
CA GLY A 37 4.63 12.38 -18.60
C GLY A 37 5.42 13.49 -17.89
N ASP A 38 5.12 14.75 -18.24
CA ASP A 38 5.83 15.93 -17.71
C ASP A 38 5.73 16.05 -16.19
N SER A 39 4.62 15.64 -15.59
CA SER A 39 4.42 15.64 -14.13
C SER A 39 5.37 14.68 -13.41
N GLU A 40 5.67 13.53 -14.03
CA GLU A 40 6.55 12.51 -13.46
C GLU A 40 8.01 12.97 -13.54
N LEU A 41 8.40 13.54 -14.69
CA LEU A 41 9.70 14.21 -14.84
C LEU A 41 9.89 15.35 -13.81
N ALA A 42 8.86 16.19 -13.65
CA ALA A 42 8.88 17.25 -12.65
C ALA A 42 9.02 16.70 -11.23
N SER A 43 8.36 15.57 -10.92
CA SER A 43 8.50 14.95 -9.60
C SER A 43 9.91 14.46 -9.32
N TRP A 44 10.61 13.88 -10.29
CA TRP A 44 12.00 13.45 -10.10
C TRP A 44 12.92 14.64 -9.90
N ARG A 45 12.79 15.67 -10.73
CA ARG A 45 13.57 16.91 -10.63
C ARG A 45 13.43 17.58 -9.27
N ASN A 46 12.22 17.56 -8.71
CA ASN A 46 11.93 18.21 -7.44
C ASN A 46 12.31 17.37 -6.21
N SER A 47 12.32 16.04 -6.31
CA SER A 47 12.52 15.16 -5.15
C SER A 47 13.94 14.59 -5.04
N LEU A 48 14.55 14.18 -6.15
CA LEU A 48 15.83 13.45 -6.13
C LEU A 48 17.01 14.29 -5.59
N PRO A 49 17.12 15.60 -5.86
CA PRO A 49 18.17 16.42 -5.23
C PRO A 49 18.09 16.48 -3.70
N HIS A 50 16.90 16.31 -3.11
CA HIS A 50 16.78 16.22 -1.65
C HIS A 50 17.38 14.92 -1.11
N MET A 51 17.26 13.81 -1.85
CA MET A 51 17.89 12.55 -1.47
C MET A 51 19.41 12.58 -1.69
N ASP A 52 19.90 13.20 -2.76
CA ASP A 52 21.34 13.43 -2.96
C ASP A 52 21.96 14.17 -1.77
N ARG A 53 21.35 15.28 -1.34
CA ARG A 53 21.80 16.03 -0.14
C ARG A 53 21.78 15.18 1.13
N VAL A 54 20.78 14.32 1.31
CA VAL A 54 20.70 13.42 2.47
C VAL A 54 21.83 12.40 2.45
N LEU A 55 22.11 11.83 1.28
CA LEU A 55 23.14 10.83 1.06
C LEU A 55 24.56 11.40 1.04
N ASP A 56 24.74 12.70 0.83
CA ASP A 56 26.03 13.41 0.82
C ASP A 56 26.68 13.48 2.22
N ASP A 57 27.12 12.31 2.67
CA ASP A 57 27.85 12.07 3.91
C ASP A 57 28.82 10.91 3.74
N PRO A 58 30.11 11.04 4.10
CA PRO A 58 31.10 9.98 3.89
C PRO A 58 30.85 8.73 4.76
N GLU A 59 30.06 8.82 5.84
CA GLU A 59 29.69 7.63 6.63
C GLU A 59 28.65 6.74 5.93
N ILE A 60 28.00 7.24 4.88
CA ILE A 60 27.21 6.43 3.94
C ILE A 60 28.14 6.03 2.79
N PRO A 61 28.52 4.74 2.67
CA PRO A 61 29.53 4.29 1.71
C PRO A 61 29.20 4.65 0.27
N HIS A 62 30.21 5.01 -0.52
CA HIS A 62 30.06 5.42 -1.92
C HIS A 62 29.48 4.32 -2.83
N ASP A 63 29.73 3.06 -2.48
CA ASP A 63 29.24 1.85 -3.14
C ASP A 63 27.90 1.34 -2.58
N THR A 64 27.22 2.12 -1.75
CA THR A 64 25.82 1.88 -1.36
C THR A 64 24.94 1.83 -2.61
N GLY A 65 24.07 0.83 -2.74
CA GLY A 65 23.14 0.77 -3.86
C GLY A 65 22.02 1.80 -3.73
N VAL A 66 21.64 2.41 -4.85
CA VAL A 66 20.53 3.35 -5.01
C VAL A 66 19.63 2.83 -6.12
N ALA A 67 18.39 2.50 -5.78
CA ALA A 67 17.35 2.17 -6.75
C ALA A 67 16.22 3.18 -6.73
N ILE A 68 15.72 3.54 -7.91
CA ILE A 68 14.63 4.50 -8.09
C ILE A 68 13.53 3.84 -8.93
N GLU A 69 12.27 4.11 -8.56
CA GLU A 69 11.07 3.60 -9.23
C GLU A 69 11.07 2.05 -9.29
N PHE A 70 11.25 1.41 -8.12
CA PHE A 70 11.19 -0.05 -8.03
C PHE A 70 9.75 -0.55 -8.06
N GLY A 71 9.37 -1.17 -9.17
CA GLY A 71 8.07 -1.83 -9.32
C GLY A 71 7.97 -3.11 -8.51
N ILE A 72 7.04 -3.12 -7.55
CA ILE A 72 6.76 -4.24 -6.66
C ILE A 72 6.17 -5.40 -7.48
N PRO A 73 6.72 -6.62 -7.37
CA PRO A 73 6.19 -7.79 -8.07
C PRO A 73 4.69 -8.00 -7.88
N GLN A 74 3.99 -8.46 -8.93
CA GLN A 74 2.55 -8.73 -8.93
C GLN A 74 1.67 -7.52 -8.53
N SER A 75 2.21 -6.31 -8.59
CA SER A 75 1.52 -5.07 -8.29
C SER A 75 1.80 -4.03 -9.36
N ALA A 76 0.90 -3.06 -9.50
CA ALA A 76 1.13 -1.87 -10.31
C ALA A 76 1.90 -0.77 -9.54
N LYS A 77 2.21 -1.00 -8.27
CA LYS A 77 2.83 -0.02 -7.37
C LYS A 77 4.35 0.01 -7.53
N ARG A 78 4.92 1.19 -7.27
CA ARG A 78 6.35 1.45 -7.33
C ARG A 78 6.79 2.13 -6.04
N VAL A 79 7.97 1.75 -5.57
CA VAL A 79 8.67 2.46 -4.50
C VAL A 79 9.52 3.55 -5.13
N ASP A 80 9.44 4.76 -4.60
CA ASP A 80 10.13 5.92 -5.15
C ASP A 80 11.66 5.76 -5.07
N PHE A 81 12.18 5.40 -3.90
CA PHE A 81 13.63 5.37 -3.65
C PHE A 81 14.00 4.26 -2.66
N ILE A 82 15.03 3.47 -2.98
CA ILE A 82 15.56 2.41 -2.12
C ILE A 82 17.07 2.56 -2.01
N ILE A 83 17.58 2.45 -0.79
CA ILE A 83 19.01 2.45 -0.48
C ILE A 83 19.40 1.07 0.03
N THR A 84 20.40 0.43 -0.56
CA THR A 84 20.85 -0.90 -0.14
C THR A 84 22.28 -0.95 0.33
N GLY A 85 22.55 -1.89 1.22
CA GLY A 85 23.89 -2.20 1.70
C GLY A 85 23.85 -3.34 2.69
N THR A 86 24.81 -3.35 3.61
CA THR A 86 24.84 -4.30 4.72
C THR A 86 24.96 -3.59 6.07
N ARG A 87 24.36 -4.22 7.09
CA ARG A 87 24.42 -3.80 8.48
C ARG A 87 25.79 -4.11 9.09
N LYS A 88 26.01 -3.67 10.34
CA LYS A 88 27.23 -3.98 11.11
C LYS A 88 27.50 -5.48 11.23
N ASP A 89 26.45 -6.28 11.34
CA ASP A 89 26.48 -7.76 11.41
C ASP A 89 26.60 -8.44 10.03
N LYS A 90 26.85 -7.65 8.96
CA LYS A 90 26.96 -8.10 7.56
C LYS A 90 25.67 -8.65 6.95
N GLN A 91 24.54 -8.55 7.65
CA GLN A 91 23.24 -8.89 7.05
C GLN A 91 22.81 -7.83 6.05
N ARG A 92 22.14 -8.26 4.97
CA ARG A 92 21.64 -7.37 3.93
C ARG A 92 20.53 -6.48 4.45
N THR A 93 20.47 -5.27 3.91
CA THR A 93 19.46 -4.29 4.31
C THR A 93 19.02 -3.46 3.13
N ALA A 94 17.76 -3.03 3.18
CA ALA A 94 17.20 -2.03 2.28
C ALA A 94 16.47 -0.98 3.10
N VAL A 95 16.75 0.29 2.86
CA VAL A 95 15.95 1.41 3.36
C VAL A 95 14.99 1.81 2.25
N ILE A 96 13.70 1.67 2.50
CA ILE A 96 12.61 1.93 1.54
C ILE A 96 12.06 3.31 1.86
N VAL A 97 12.21 4.26 0.94
CA VAL A 97 11.84 5.66 1.14
C VAL A 97 10.68 6.02 0.22
N GLU A 98 9.55 6.39 0.81
CA GLU A 98 8.44 7.04 0.12
C GLU A 98 8.68 8.56 0.07
N LEU A 99 8.70 9.17 -1.12
CA LEU A 99 8.98 10.58 -1.31
C LEU A 99 7.68 11.35 -1.56
N LYS A 100 7.40 12.37 -0.73
CA LYS A 100 6.26 13.27 -0.94
C LYS A 100 6.70 14.72 -1.05
N GLN A 101 6.18 15.39 -2.06
CA GLN A 101 6.38 16.82 -2.29
C GLN A 101 5.36 17.71 -1.54
N TRP A 102 4.60 17.16 -0.60
CA TRP A 102 3.52 17.86 0.09
C TRP A 102 4.05 19.04 0.90
N GLN A 103 3.33 20.17 0.89
CA GLN A 103 3.67 21.33 1.71
C GLN A 103 2.95 21.30 3.07
N LYS A 104 1.69 20.87 3.07
CA LYS A 104 0.83 20.82 4.26
C LYS A 104 -0.01 19.56 4.24
N ALA A 105 -0.38 19.08 5.42
CA ALA A 105 -1.34 18.02 5.61
C ALA A 105 -2.30 18.35 6.75
N THR A 106 -3.49 17.77 6.72
CA THR A 106 -4.53 17.86 7.73
C THR A 106 -4.92 16.46 8.18
N ALA A 107 -5.18 16.30 9.49
CA ALA A 107 -5.59 15.02 10.04
C ALA A 107 -7.01 14.68 9.61
N THR A 108 -7.32 13.39 9.54
CA THR A 108 -8.68 12.87 9.37
C THR A 108 -9.06 11.99 10.56
N ASP A 109 -10.32 11.55 10.62
CA ASP A 109 -10.81 10.57 11.60
C ASP A 109 -10.60 9.11 11.15
N LYS A 110 -9.94 8.90 10.01
CA LYS A 110 -9.72 7.59 9.37
C LYS A 110 -8.30 7.09 9.65
N ASP A 111 -8.18 5.82 10.03
CA ASP A 111 -6.87 5.22 10.33
C ASP A 111 -5.94 5.27 9.11
N ALA A 112 -4.70 5.71 9.30
CA ALA A 112 -3.71 5.86 8.24
C ALA A 112 -4.14 6.73 7.04
N ILE A 113 -5.14 7.62 7.18
CA ILE A 113 -5.56 8.55 6.12
C ILE A 113 -5.33 9.99 6.59
N VAL A 114 -4.76 10.81 5.71
CA VAL A 114 -4.58 12.26 5.89
C VAL A 114 -5.17 12.99 4.69
N SER A 115 -5.47 14.28 4.83
CA SER A 115 -5.87 15.13 3.70
C SER A 115 -4.78 16.14 3.36
N THR A 116 -4.49 16.30 2.07
CA THR A 116 -3.49 17.24 1.55
C THR A 116 -3.94 17.84 0.22
N PHE A 117 -3.45 19.04 -0.09
CA PHE A 117 -3.72 19.70 -1.35
C PHE A 117 -2.92 19.04 -2.48
N MET A 118 -3.61 18.43 -3.44
CA MET A 118 -3.02 17.77 -4.60
C MET A 118 -3.89 17.96 -5.84
N ASN A 119 -3.26 18.32 -6.97
CA ASN A 119 -3.93 18.55 -8.25
C ASN A 119 -5.09 19.56 -8.14
N GLY A 120 -4.85 20.69 -7.46
CA GLY A 120 -5.79 21.81 -7.37
C GLY A 120 -6.91 21.67 -6.34
N ARG A 121 -6.91 20.61 -5.51
CA ARG A 121 -7.91 20.42 -4.45
C ARG A 121 -7.37 19.61 -3.29
N ASP A 122 -8.02 19.69 -2.14
CA ASP A 122 -7.77 18.77 -1.04
C ASP A 122 -8.22 17.36 -1.40
N ARG A 123 -7.41 16.37 -1.05
CA ARG A 123 -7.68 14.95 -1.26
C ARG A 123 -7.26 14.17 -0.02
N GLU A 124 -8.13 13.25 0.39
CA GLU A 124 -7.75 12.19 1.31
C GLU A 124 -6.84 11.19 0.60
N VAL A 125 -5.74 10.85 1.26
CA VAL A 125 -4.70 9.95 0.78
C VAL A 125 -4.11 9.19 1.96
N ASN A 126 -3.38 8.11 1.68
CA ASN A 126 -2.71 7.36 2.73
C ASN A 126 -1.65 8.22 3.43
N HIS A 127 -1.55 8.02 4.74
CA HIS A 127 -0.45 8.53 5.53
C HIS A 127 0.88 7.97 4.98
N PRO A 128 1.89 8.81 4.68
CA PRO A 128 3.12 8.36 4.02
C PRO A 128 3.86 7.23 4.75
N SER A 129 3.87 7.25 6.09
CA SER A 129 4.40 6.12 6.88
C SER A 129 3.69 4.80 6.60
N TYR A 130 2.35 4.79 6.56
CA TYR A 130 1.60 3.58 6.27
C TYR A 130 1.90 3.09 4.85
N GLN A 131 2.00 4.01 3.89
CA GLN A 131 2.33 3.67 2.50
C GLN A 131 3.70 3.00 2.40
N ALA A 132 4.75 3.63 2.95
CA ALA A 132 6.10 3.08 2.97
C ALA A 132 6.16 1.70 3.66
N TRP A 133 5.51 1.58 4.82
CA TRP A 133 5.42 0.32 5.55
C TRP A 133 4.70 -0.76 4.72
N SER A 134 3.55 -0.44 4.12
CA SER A 134 2.78 -1.39 3.34
C SER A 134 3.56 -1.92 2.12
N TYR A 135 4.40 -1.08 1.51
CA TYR A 135 5.29 -1.50 0.43
C TYR A 135 6.41 -2.43 0.90
N ALA A 136 7.00 -2.17 2.07
CA ALA A 136 7.97 -3.09 2.67
C ALA A 136 7.34 -4.46 2.94
N MET A 137 6.13 -4.48 3.51
CA MET A 137 5.40 -5.73 3.77
C MET A 137 5.06 -6.49 2.48
N LEU A 138 4.65 -5.79 1.41
CA LEU A 138 4.44 -6.44 0.11
C LEU A 138 5.72 -7.06 -0.45
N ILE A 139 6.87 -6.38 -0.33
CA ILE A 139 8.16 -6.92 -0.80
C ILE A 139 8.53 -8.17 -0.01
N GLU A 140 8.33 -8.16 1.31
CA GLU A 140 8.58 -9.30 2.20
C GLU A 140 7.66 -10.50 1.90
N ASP A 141 6.36 -10.25 1.71
CA ASP A 141 5.37 -11.31 1.47
C ASP A 141 5.57 -12.03 0.13
N PHE A 142 5.90 -11.28 -0.93
CA PHE A 142 6.02 -11.84 -2.27
C PHE A 142 7.39 -12.46 -2.55
N ASN A 143 8.44 -12.02 -1.86
CA ASN A 143 9.78 -12.46 -2.16
C ASN A 143 10.22 -13.57 -1.19
N GLU A 144 10.19 -14.82 -1.67
CA GLU A 144 10.70 -15.98 -0.92
C GLU A 144 12.16 -15.78 -0.51
N THR A 145 12.97 -15.12 -1.36
CA THR A 145 14.36 -14.80 -1.05
C THR A 145 14.50 -13.82 0.11
N VAL A 146 13.61 -12.83 0.27
CA VAL A 146 13.61 -11.94 1.45
C VAL A 146 13.34 -12.74 2.73
N ARG A 147 12.61 -13.85 2.66
CA ARG A 147 12.28 -14.71 3.80
C ARG A 147 13.36 -15.74 4.11
N GLU A 148 13.98 -16.33 3.08
CA GLU A 148 14.99 -17.39 3.22
C GLU A 148 16.42 -16.83 3.38
N ASP A 149 16.73 -15.71 2.73
CA ASP A 149 17.97 -14.94 2.90
C ASP A 149 17.59 -13.57 3.49
N PRO A 150 17.45 -13.45 4.83
CA PRO A 150 16.76 -12.33 5.45
C PRO A 150 17.38 -10.97 5.09
N ILE A 151 16.65 -10.21 4.28
CA ILE A 151 16.96 -8.82 3.96
C ILE A 151 16.16 -7.94 4.93
N HIS A 152 16.85 -7.13 5.73
CA HIS A 152 16.19 -6.19 6.64
C HIS A 152 15.59 -5.03 5.87
N LEU A 153 14.26 -4.99 5.77
CA LEU A 153 13.53 -3.89 5.14
C LEU A 153 13.20 -2.81 6.18
N ASN A 154 13.65 -1.58 5.93
CA ASN A 154 13.48 -0.45 6.84
C ASN A 154 12.69 0.65 6.13
N PRO A 155 11.35 0.66 6.23
CA PRO A 155 10.53 1.67 5.59
C PRO A 155 10.62 3.02 6.31
N CYS A 156 10.60 4.10 5.53
CA CYS A 156 10.40 5.45 6.02
C CYS A 156 9.74 6.32 4.94
N ALA A 157 9.25 7.49 5.35
CA ALA A 157 8.75 8.49 4.43
C ALA A 157 9.56 9.78 4.56
N TYR A 158 9.78 10.47 3.44
CA TYR A 158 10.40 11.79 3.43
C TYR A 158 9.51 12.78 2.70
N LEU A 159 8.86 13.65 3.49
CA LEU A 159 8.03 14.74 3.01
C LEU A 159 8.85 16.03 2.96
N HIS A 160 9.71 16.15 1.96
CA HIS A 160 10.80 17.13 1.92
C HIS A 160 10.35 18.60 1.81
N ASN A 161 9.07 18.87 1.59
CA ASN A 161 8.48 20.22 1.58
C ASN A 161 7.52 20.47 2.75
N CYS A 162 7.24 19.46 3.58
CA CYS A 162 6.11 19.49 4.51
C CYS A 162 6.48 20.14 5.85
N GLU A 163 5.62 21.03 6.33
CA GLU A 163 5.75 21.71 7.62
C GLU A 163 4.79 21.17 8.69
N SER A 164 3.86 20.28 8.32
CA SER A 164 2.77 19.80 9.19
C SER A 164 3.20 18.70 10.17
N VAL A 165 4.22 18.97 10.99
CA VAL A 165 4.77 18.00 11.96
C VAL A 165 3.70 17.49 12.93
N SER A 166 2.87 18.39 13.48
CA SER A 166 1.83 18.03 14.45
C SER A 166 0.72 17.13 13.89
N VAL A 167 0.57 17.09 12.56
CA VAL A 167 -0.39 16.23 11.86
C VAL A 167 0.25 14.89 11.51
N ILE A 168 1.38 14.92 10.80
CA ILE A 168 2.05 13.70 10.32
C ILE A 168 2.59 12.84 11.48
N ARG A 169 2.95 13.47 12.60
CA ARG A 169 3.42 12.77 13.81
C ARG A 169 2.39 12.80 14.95
N ALA A 170 1.12 13.04 14.63
CA ALA A 170 0.07 13.04 15.63
C ALA A 170 -0.01 11.69 16.36
N PRO A 171 -0.33 11.66 17.67
CA PRO A 171 -0.49 10.41 18.42
C PRO A 171 -1.48 9.42 17.77
N PHE A 172 -2.49 9.93 17.07
CA PHE A 172 -3.44 9.13 16.30
C PHE A 172 -2.77 8.21 15.26
N TYR A 173 -1.66 8.64 14.65
CA TYR A 173 -0.90 7.87 13.66
C TYR A 173 0.35 7.18 14.24
N ALA A 174 0.51 7.16 15.56
CA ALA A 174 1.75 6.71 16.23
C ALA A 174 2.18 5.30 15.82
N ALA A 175 1.23 4.37 15.68
CA ALA A 175 1.50 3.00 15.24
C ALA A 175 2.18 2.98 13.85
N HIS A 176 1.71 3.79 12.92
CA HIS A 176 2.26 3.89 11.56
C HIS A 176 3.61 4.58 11.55
N THR A 177 3.77 5.68 12.29
CA THR A 177 5.05 6.39 12.38
C THR A 177 6.13 5.61 13.14
N LYS A 178 5.74 4.67 14.00
CA LYS A 178 6.66 3.73 14.65
C LYS A 178 7.12 2.64 13.69
N ALA A 179 6.20 2.13 12.85
CA ALA A 179 6.52 1.12 11.85
C ALA A 179 7.37 1.68 10.70
N ALA A 180 7.10 2.92 10.28
CA ALA A 180 7.87 3.64 9.27
C ALA A 180 7.99 5.13 9.66
N PRO A 181 9.15 5.57 10.17
CA PRO A 181 9.35 6.97 10.55
C PRO A 181 9.10 7.92 9.38
N ALA A 182 8.40 9.03 9.65
CA ALA A 182 8.23 10.11 8.70
C ALA A 182 9.22 11.24 9.01
N PHE A 183 10.05 11.62 8.04
CA PHE A 183 10.94 12.77 8.06
C PHE A 183 10.31 13.89 7.25
N LEU A 184 10.31 15.12 7.77
CA LEU A 184 9.72 16.29 7.12
C LEU A 184 10.83 17.24 6.63
N ARG A 185 10.46 18.43 6.13
CA ARG A 185 11.36 19.40 5.50
C ARG A 185 12.67 19.62 6.27
N ASP A 186 12.58 19.82 7.58
CA ASP A 186 13.73 20.19 8.42
C ASP A 186 14.46 18.96 9.03
N ASP A 187 14.07 17.74 8.65
CA ASP A 187 14.59 16.49 9.23
C ASP A 187 15.62 15.76 8.35
N ALA A 188 16.18 16.42 7.33
CA ALA A 188 17.15 15.81 6.40
C ALA A 188 18.33 15.13 7.13
N LEU A 189 18.86 15.77 8.18
CA LEU A 189 19.92 15.17 9.01
C LEU A 189 19.44 13.95 9.81
N LYS A 190 18.19 13.94 10.28
CA LYS A 190 17.64 12.77 10.99
C LYS A 190 17.43 11.60 10.05
N LEU A 191 17.00 11.86 8.81
CA LEU A 191 16.90 10.82 7.77
C LEU A 191 18.28 10.26 7.43
N ARG A 192 19.30 11.12 7.32
CA ARG A 192 20.69 10.69 7.12
C ARG A 192 21.17 9.76 8.25
N GLU A 193 20.94 10.13 9.50
CA GLU A 193 21.31 9.28 10.65
C GLU A 193 20.55 7.96 10.65
N PHE A 194 19.27 7.96 10.28
CA PHE A 194 18.50 6.74 10.08
C PHE A 194 19.12 5.83 9.01
N ILE A 195 19.50 6.39 7.85
CA ILE A 195 20.18 5.63 6.80
C ILE A 195 21.50 5.05 7.31
N LYS A 196 22.34 5.84 7.98
CA LYS A 196 23.62 5.39 8.56
C LYS A 196 23.45 4.27 9.60
N GLN A 197 22.36 4.31 10.36
CA GLN A 197 22.06 3.27 11.36
C GLN A 197 21.82 1.92 10.71
N HIS A 198 21.18 1.89 9.54
CA HIS A 198 20.80 0.66 8.84
C HIS A 198 21.85 0.23 7.81
N VAL A 199 22.42 1.16 7.05
CA VAL A 199 23.38 0.91 5.97
C VAL A 199 24.79 1.27 6.45
N LYS A 200 25.56 0.27 6.90
CA LYS A 200 26.91 0.50 7.42
C LYS A 200 28.01 0.29 6.36
N TYR A 201 27.82 -0.66 5.46
CA TYR A 201 28.72 -0.95 4.35
C TYR A 201 27.93 -0.97 3.04
N GLY A 202 28.54 -0.56 1.94
CA GLY A 202 27.93 -0.66 0.62
C GLY A 202 27.86 -2.11 0.14
N ASP A 203 27.05 -2.33 -0.89
CA ASP A 203 26.83 -3.64 -1.50
C ASP A 203 26.84 -3.58 -3.03
N ALA A 204 27.19 -2.44 -3.62
CA ALA A 204 27.12 -2.17 -5.06
C ALA A 204 25.74 -2.49 -5.69
N GLY A 205 24.66 -2.45 -4.89
CA GLY A 205 23.30 -2.81 -5.33
C GLY A 205 23.00 -4.32 -5.35
N GLU A 206 23.88 -5.19 -4.84
CA GLU A 206 23.66 -6.65 -4.81
C GLU A 206 22.33 -7.03 -4.15
N THR A 207 21.96 -6.37 -3.05
CA THR A 207 20.69 -6.62 -2.35
C THR A 207 19.50 -6.32 -3.26
N MET A 208 19.56 -5.27 -4.09
CA MET A 208 18.47 -4.99 -5.04
C MET A 208 18.31 -6.06 -6.11
N TYR A 209 19.42 -6.66 -6.58
CA TYR A 209 19.35 -7.79 -7.49
C TYR A 209 18.64 -8.99 -6.85
N ARG A 210 18.92 -9.29 -5.58
CA ARG A 210 18.23 -10.34 -4.82
C ARG A 210 16.74 -10.03 -4.60
N ILE A 211 16.39 -8.78 -4.31
CA ILE A 211 14.99 -8.36 -4.17
C ILE A 211 14.24 -8.45 -5.52
N ARG A 212 14.90 -8.11 -6.64
CA ARG A 212 14.28 -8.13 -7.97
C ARG A 212 14.12 -9.54 -8.53
N ASP A 213 15.18 -10.33 -8.44
CA ASP A 213 15.29 -11.66 -9.08
C ASP A 213 14.96 -12.80 -8.12
N GLY A 214 14.66 -12.47 -6.86
CA GLY A 214 14.22 -13.42 -5.85
C GLY A 214 12.97 -14.18 -6.28
N ARG A 215 12.85 -15.42 -5.82
CA ARG A 215 11.71 -16.28 -6.18
C ARG A 215 10.42 -15.65 -5.67
N ILE A 216 9.49 -15.42 -6.59
CA ILE A 216 8.19 -14.87 -6.24
C ILE A 216 7.29 -16.02 -5.80
N ARG A 217 6.92 -16.04 -4.52
CA ARG A 217 6.00 -17.05 -3.99
C ARG A 217 5.06 -16.40 -2.97
N PRO A 218 3.73 -16.46 -3.17
CA PRO A 218 2.78 -16.00 -2.17
C PRO A 218 3.02 -16.71 -0.82
N SER A 219 2.97 -15.96 0.28
CA SER A 219 3.24 -16.49 1.62
C SER A 219 2.21 -17.53 2.08
N LYS A 220 0.94 -17.42 1.67
CA LYS A 220 -0.10 -18.46 1.82
C LYS A 220 -1.07 -18.48 0.64
N ASN A 221 -1.81 -19.57 0.50
CA ASN A 221 -2.91 -19.65 -0.47
C ASN A 221 -4.10 -18.79 0.00
N LEU A 222 -4.87 -18.24 -0.94
CA LEU A 222 -6.03 -17.37 -0.69
C LEU A 222 -7.01 -17.96 0.33
N ALA A 223 -7.24 -19.28 0.30
CA ALA A 223 -8.13 -19.98 1.24
C ALA A 223 -7.65 -19.93 2.70
N ASP A 224 -6.34 -19.92 2.94
CA ASP A 224 -5.77 -19.82 4.28
C ASP A 224 -5.82 -18.39 4.80
N HIS A 225 -5.55 -17.42 3.92
CA HIS A 225 -5.72 -16.00 4.25
C HIS A 225 -7.17 -15.67 4.59
N LEU A 226 -8.13 -16.08 3.76
CA LEU A 226 -9.57 -15.87 4.01
C LEU A 226 -10.01 -16.40 5.37
N ALA A 227 -9.58 -17.61 5.71
CA ALA A 227 -9.96 -18.22 6.97
C ALA A 227 -9.32 -17.57 8.18
N SER A 228 -8.10 -17.05 8.02
CA SER A 228 -7.38 -16.37 9.08
C SER A 228 -7.95 -14.96 9.32
N LEU A 229 -8.33 -14.23 8.26
CA LEU A 229 -9.08 -12.98 8.36
C LEU A 229 -10.39 -13.15 9.13
N LEU A 230 -11.20 -14.14 8.77
CA LEU A 230 -12.48 -14.41 9.46
C LEU A 230 -12.31 -14.93 10.92
N LYS A 231 -11.06 -15.20 11.34
CA LYS A 231 -10.68 -15.47 12.74
C LYS A 231 -10.11 -14.23 13.44
N GLY A 232 -10.17 -13.05 12.81
CA GLY A 232 -9.70 -11.77 13.35
C GLY A 232 -8.20 -11.52 13.20
N LYS A 233 -7.49 -12.28 12.35
CA LYS A 233 -6.06 -12.05 12.09
C LYS A 233 -5.87 -11.10 10.91
N GLN A 234 -4.99 -10.11 11.05
CA GLN A 234 -4.56 -9.28 9.93
C GLN A 234 -3.66 -10.10 9.01
N GLU A 235 -4.09 -10.30 7.77
CA GLU A 235 -3.38 -11.15 6.79
C GLU A 235 -3.20 -10.45 5.43
N PHE A 236 -3.87 -9.31 5.19
CA PHE A 236 -3.68 -8.53 3.97
C PHE A 236 -3.41 -7.07 4.30
N TYR A 237 -2.27 -6.59 3.82
CA TYR A 237 -1.92 -5.17 3.85
C TYR A 237 -2.67 -4.46 2.72
N LEU A 238 -3.65 -3.63 3.07
CA LEU A 238 -4.37 -2.83 2.09
C LEU A 238 -3.46 -1.72 1.58
N ILE A 239 -3.26 -1.65 0.27
CA ILE A 239 -2.38 -0.67 -0.34
C ILE A 239 -3.15 0.47 -1.00
N ASP A 240 -2.61 1.68 -0.90
CA ASP A 240 -3.11 2.87 -1.58
C ASP A 240 -4.63 3.03 -1.53
N GLU A 241 -5.30 3.04 -2.68
CA GLU A 241 -6.74 3.23 -2.80
C GLU A 241 -7.54 2.17 -2.04
N GLN A 242 -7.00 0.96 -1.87
CA GLN A 242 -7.66 -0.09 -1.09
C GLN A 242 -7.84 0.31 0.37
N LYS A 243 -6.82 0.92 0.99
CA LYS A 243 -6.87 1.40 2.37
C LYS A 243 -7.85 2.57 2.50
N LEU A 244 -7.80 3.53 1.58
CA LEU A 244 -8.72 4.67 1.57
C LEU A 244 -10.19 4.22 1.44
N VAL A 245 -10.48 3.30 0.52
CA VAL A 245 -11.82 2.73 0.35
C VAL A 245 -12.27 2.01 1.62
N TYR A 246 -11.41 1.18 2.19
CA TYR A 246 -11.71 0.43 3.40
C TYR A 246 -12.04 1.35 4.59
N GLU A 247 -11.21 2.35 4.87
CA GLU A 247 -11.43 3.28 5.98
C GLU A 247 -12.62 4.21 5.73
N THR A 248 -12.84 4.61 4.48
CA THR A 248 -14.03 5.38 4.11
C THR A 248 -15.30 4.55 4.33
N ALA A 249 -15.31 3.29 3.92
CA ALA A 249 -16.44 2.40 4.13
C ALA A 249 -16.73 2.18 5.62
N ARG A 250 -15.70 1.98 6.45
CA ARG A 250 -15.83 1.85 7.90
C ARG A 250 -16.37 3.13 8.56
N SER A 251 -15.83 4.28 8.18
CA SER A 251 -16.29 5.59 8.67
C SER A 251 -17.75 5.86 8.29
N LEU A 252 -18.16 5.49 7.07
CA LEU A 252 -19.56 5.61 6.64
C LEU A 252 -20.47 4.63 7.35
N ALA A 253 -20.02 3.39 7.58
CA ALA A 253 -20.79 2.39 8.31
C ALA A 253 -21.06 2.84 9.76
N SER A 254 -20.06 3.39 10.45
CA SER A 254 -20.23 3.89 11.82
C SER A 254 -21.10 5.15 11.93
N LYS A 255 -21.18 5.95 10.85
CA LYS A 255 -22.01 7.17 10.78
C LYS A 255 -23.43 6.90 10.28
N SER A 256 -23.71 5.71 9.75
CA SER A 256 -25.01 5.37 9.17
C SER A 256 -26.05 5.05 10.25
N THR A 257 -27.28 5.48 10.02
CA THR A 257 -28.43 5.24 10.90
C THR A 257 -29.62 4.71 10.10
N PRO A 258 -30.66 4.16 10.75
CA PRO A 258 -31.89 3.76 10.07
C PRO A 258 -32.52 4.87 9.21
N GLU A 259 -32.39 6.14 9.63
CA GLU A 259 -32.93 7.33 8.97
C GLU A 259 -31.95 7.96 7.97
N SER A 260 -30.64 7.74 8.12
CA SER A 260 -29.59 8.31 7.28
C SER A 260 -28.64 7.22 6.78
N LYS A 261 -28.93 6.70 5.58
CA LYS A 261 -28.17 5.63 4.94
C LYS A 261 -27.10 6.19 4.02
N ASN A 262 -25.92 5.58 4.04
CA ASN A 262 -24.81 5.94 3.15
C ASN A 262 -24.59 4.86 2.10
N VAL A 263 -24.24 5.27 0.88
CA VAL A 263 -23.86 4.38 -0.23
C VAL A 263 -22.48 4.78 -0.74
N LEU A 264 -21.54 3.85 -0.73
CA LEU A 264 -20.20 4.01 -1.29
C LEU A 264 -20.07 3.18 -2.57
N ILE A 265 -19.87 3.85 -3.71
CA ILE A 265 -19.63 3.18 -4.99
C ILE A 265 -18.13 3.09 -5.23
N VAL A 266 -17.62 1.86 -5.38
CA VAL A 266 -16.20 1.59 -5.60
C VAL A 266 -16.00 1.02 -7.00
N ASN A 267 -15.36 1.80 -7.86
CA ASN A 267 -15.02 1.39 -9.21
C ASN A 267 -13.56 0.94 -9.27
N GLY A 268 -13.28 -0.16 -9.99
CA GLY A 268 -11.92 -0.63 -10.19
C GLY A 268 -11.85 -1.72 -11.27
N GLY A 269 -10.80 -1.72 -12.07
CA GLY A 269 -10.57 -2.73 -13.11
C GLY A 269 -10.31 -4.14 -12.55
N PRO A 270 -10.20 -5.16 -13.42
CA PRO A 270 -9.75 -6.49 -13.02
C PRO A 270 -8.39 -6.44 -12.31
N GLY A 271 -8.18 -7.29 -11.29
CA GLY A 271 -6.90 -7.38 -10.57
C GLY A 271 -6.60 -6.25 -9.57
N THR A 272 -7.48 -5.27 -9.40
CA THR A 272 -7.28 -4.14 -8.46
C THR A 272 -7.46 -4.49 -6.97
N GLY A 273 -7.84 -5.73 -6.65
CA GLY A 273 -8.01 -6.20 -5.27
C GLY A 273 -9.33 -5.81 -4.59
N LYS A 274 -10.38 -5.43 -5.35
CA LYS A 274 -11.72 -5.11 -4.79
C LYS A 274 -12.25 -6.19 -3.84
N THR A 275 -12.12 -7.45 -4.25
CA THR A 275 -12.47 -8.62 -3.43
C THR A 275 -11.73 -8.64 -2.11
N VAL A 276 -10.42 -8.36 -2.11
CA VAL A 276 -9.59 -8.31 -0.89
C VAL A 276 -10.11 -7.22 0.06
N VAL A 277 -10.42 -6.03 -0.47
CA VAL A 277 -11.05 -4.94 0.29
C VAL A 277 -12.38 -5.38 0.88
N ALA A 278 -13.25 -5.99 0.07
CA ALA A 278 -14.58 -6.40 0.47
C ALA A 278 -14.56 -7.45 1.61
N ILE A 279 -13.64 -8.42 1.57
CA ILE A 279 -13.52 -9.42 2.64
C ILE A 279 -12.94 -8.81 3.92
N ASN A 280 -11.90 -7.96 3.82
CA ASN A 280 -11.37 -7.26 4.98
C ASN A 280 -12.43 -6.38 5.62
N LEU A 281 -13.24 -5.69 4.81
CA LEU A 281 -14.34 -4.88 5.27
C LEU A 281 -15.41 -5.73 5.96
N LEU A 282 -15.78 -6.89 5.41
CA LEU A 282 -16.75 -7.80 6.04
C LEU A 282 -16.29 -8.18 7.45
N SER A 283 -15.03 -8.61 7.60
CA SER A 283 -14.49 -8.97 8.91
C SER A 283 -14.50 -7.78 9.86
N ALA A 284 -14.06 -6.61 9.41
CA ALA A 284 -13.96 -5.43 10.25
C ALA A 284 -15.32 -4.86 10.71
N LEU A 285 -16.36 -4.99 9.88
CA LEU A 285 -17.72 -4.61 10.25
C LEU A 285 -18.32 -5.59 11.25
N MET A 286 -18.02 -6.89 11.11
CA MET A 286 -18.42 -7.88 12.11
C MET A 286 -17.75 -7.63 13.46
N ASP A 287 -16.48 -7.24 13.47
CA ASP A 287 -15.75 -6.86 14.70
C ASP A 287 -16.31 -5.58 15.34
N GLN A 288 -17.13 -4.82 14.62
CA GLN A 288 -17.90 -3.67 15.12
C GLN A 288 -19.33 -4.05 15.54
N ASP A 289 -19.62 -5.35 15.69
CA ASP A 289 -20.95 -5.91 16.00
C ASP A 289 -22.04 -5.53 14.98
N LEU A 290 -21.66 -5.14 13.76
CA LEU A 290 -22.60 -4.89 12.69
C LEU A 290 -23.00 -6.20 12.01
N ALA A 291 -24.31 -6.41 11.86
CA ALA A 291 -24.85 -7.45 11.00
C ALA A 291 -24.52 -7.15 9.53
N ALA A 292 -23.35 -7.59 9.08
CA ALA A 292 -22.81 -7.36 7.75
C ALA A 292 -22.95 -8.60 6.86
N LYS A 293 -23.18 -8.39 5.55
CA LYS A 293 -23.30 -9.48 4.58
C LYS A 293 -22.58 -9.17 3.27
N TYR A 294 -21.86 -10.16 2.75
CA TYR A 294 -21.27 -10.14 1.41
C TYR A 294 -22.30 -10.63 0.39
N VAL A 295 -22.60 -9.79 -0.59
CA VAL A 295 -23.67 -10.03 -1.56
C VAL A 295 -23.08 -10.13 -2.95
N THR A 296 -23.44 -11.19 -3.66
CA THR A 296 -23.14 -11.36 -5.09
C THR A 296 -24.39 -11.73 -5.85
N LYS A 297 -24.53 -11.30 -7.10
CA LYS A 297 -25.56 -11.89 -7.98
C LYS A 297 -25.19 -13.30 -8.43
N ASN A 298 -23.93 -13.48 -8.83
CA ASN A 298 -23.44 -14.77 -9.34
C ASN A 298 -23.13 -15.74 -8.18
N GLY A 299 -23.60 -16.98 -8.31
CA GLY A 299 -23.33 -18.04 -7.34
C GLY A 299 -21.90 -18.57 -7.38
N ALA A 300 -21.20 -18.50 -8.52
CA ALA A 300 -19.88 -19.11 -8.68
C ALA A 300 -18.79 -18.53 -7.74
N PRO A 301 -18.59 -17.20 -7.62
CA PRO A 301 -17.64 -16.64 -6.65
C PRO A 301 -18.00 -17.02 -5.21
N ARG A 302 -19.30 -17.05 -4.89
CA ARG A 302 -19.80 -17.45 -3.58
C ARG A 302 -19.45 -18.90 -3.26
N ALA A 303 -19.72 -19.81 -4.19
CA ALA A 303 -19.40 -21.23 -4.04
C ALA A 303 -17.89 -21.45 -3.82
N VAL A 304 -17.04 -20.67 -4.49
CA VAL A 304 -15.58 -20.72 -4.27
C VAL A 304 -15.23 -20.33 -2.84
N TYR A 305 -15.76 -19.22 -2.30
CA TYR A 305 -15.51 -18.84 -0.91
C TYR A 305 -16.08 -19.85 0.09
N GLU A 306 -17.29 -20.35 -0.16
CA GLU A 306 -17.91 -21.39 0.66
C GLU A 306 -17.05 -22.65 0.72
N LEU A 307 -16.54 -23.12 -0.42
CA LEU A 307 -15.62 -24.26 -0.50
C LEU A 307 -14.32 -23.98 0.25
N MET A 308 -13.71 -22.79 0.07
CA MET A 308 -12.46 -22.41 0.76
C MET A 308 -12.61 -22.34 2.28
N LEU A 309 -13.80 -22.04 2.79
CA LEU A 309 -14.10 -21.91 4.22
C LEU A 309 -14.69 -23.19 4.83
N THR A 310 -15.09 -24.16 4.01
CA THR A 310 -15.61 -25.44 4.46
C THR A 310 -14.56 -26.19 5.28
N GLY A 311 -14.97 -26.76 6.42
CA GLY A 311 -14.07 -27.42 7.37
C GLY A 311 -13.35 -26.45 8.32
N LYS A 312 -13.38 -25.14 8.05
CA LYS A 312 -12.82 -24.10 8.94
C LYS A 312 -13.90 -23.35 9.73
N PHE A 313 -15.12 -23.28 9.20
CA PHE A 313 -16.31 -22.71 9.85
C PHE A 313 -17.54 -23.60 9.62
N SER A 314 -18.58 -23.42 10.43
CA SER A 314 -19.85 -24.12 10.22
C SER A 314 -20.55 -23.65 8.95
N LYS A 315 -21.27 -24.55 8.28
CA LYS A 315 -22.06 -24.23 7.07
C LYS A 315 -23.04 -23.07 7.33
N SER A 316 -23.67 -23.05 8.50
CA SER A 316 -24.58 -21.98 8.92
C SER A 316 -23.88 -20.63 9.05
N ARG A 317 -22.67 -20.59 9.63
CA ARG A 317 -21.89 -19.36 9.74
C ARG A 317 -21.51 -18.83 8.37
N ILE A 318 -21.10 -19.70 7.45
CA ILE A 318 -20.74 -19.30 6.09
C ILE A 318 -21.97 -18.78 5.33
N SER A 319 -23.10 -19.49 5.35
CA SER A 319 -24.33 -19.05 4.65
C SER A 319 -24.94 -17.75 5.19
N ASN A 320 -24.64 -17.41 6.46
CA ASN A 320 -25.05 -16.13 7.04
C ASN A 320 -24.21 -14.97 6.50
N LEU A 321 -22.92 -15.20 6.24
CA LEU A 321 -21.97 -14.18 5.76
C LEU A 321 -22.08 -13.91 4.26
N PHE A 322 -22.43 -14.92 3.47
CA PHE A 322 -22.49 -14.79 2.01
C PHE A 322 -23.93 -15.00 1.51
N GLY A 323 -24.41 -14.09 0.65
CA GLY A 323 -25.78 -14.09 0.17
C GLY A 323 -25.95 -13.71 -1.29
N GLY A 324 -27.08 -14.13 -1.86
CA GLY A 324 -27.53 -13.69 -3.18
C GLY A 324 -28.42 -12.47 -3.08
N SER A 325 -28.34 -11.58 -4.05
CA SER A 325 -29.19 -10.37 -4.09
C SER A 325 -30.68 -10.69 -4.12
N GLY A 326 -31.08 -11.84 -4.68
CA GLY A 326 -32.49 -12.27 -4.70
C GLY A 326 -33.07 -12.60 -3.32
N GLY A 327 -32.23 -12.86 -2.30
CA GLY A 327 -32.69 -13.12 -0.93
C GLY A 327 -33.06 -11.87 -0.14
N PHE A 328 -33.06 -10.69 -0.76
CA PHE A 328 -33.33 -9.41 -0.08
C PHE A 328 -34.67 -8.78 -0.45
N THR A 329 -35.45 -9.39 -1.36
CA THR A 329 -36.73 -8.84 -1.82
C THR A 329 -37.82 -8.83 -0.75
N GLU A 330 -37.74 -9.75 0.22
CA GLU A 330 -38.68 -9.88 1.34
C GLU A 330 -38.05 -9.47 2.68
N THR A 331 -36.82 -8.96 2.66
CA THR A 331 -36.09 -8.57 3.86
C THR A 331 -36.66 -7.26 4.41
N LEU A 332 -37.00 -7.24 5.70
CA LEU A 332 -37.46 -6.03 6.38
C LEU A 332 -36.40 -4.93 6.34
N ALA A 333 -36.84 -3.68 6.28
CA ALA A 333 -35.95 -2.53 6.33
C ALA A 333 -35.08 -2.57 7.60
N ASN A 334 -33.81 -2.19 7.46
CA ASN A 334 -32.84 -2.07 8.56
C ASN A 334 -32.50 -3.40 9.26
N THR A 335 -32.76 -4.54 8.62
CA THR A 335 -32.33 -5.86 9.11
C THR A 335 -30.80 -6.00 9.21
N PHE A 336 -30.06 -5.35 8.30
CA PHE A 336 -28.60 -5.42 8.23
C PHE A 336 -27.98 -4.06 8.54
N GLY A 337 -26.88 -4.08 9.29
CA GLY A 337 -26.08 -2.88 9.57
C GLY A 337 -25.20 -2.46 8.39
N ALA A 338 -24.81 -3.41 7.52
CA ALA A 338 -24.06 -3.11 6.30
C ALA A 338 -24.23 -4.21 5.24
N LEU A 339 -24.19 -3.82 3.96
CA LEU A 339 -24.16 -4.75 2.83
C LEU A 339 -22.95 -4.43 1.95
N ILE A 340 -22.15 -5.45 1.65
CA ILE A 340 -21.01 -5.35 0.74
C ILE A 340 -21.40 -6.05 -0.54
N VAL A 341 -21.70 -5.27 -1.59
CA VAL A 341 -22.19 -5.81 -2.86
C VAL A 341 -21.05 -5.88 -3.87
N ASP A 342 -20.59 -7.09 -4.15
CA ASP A 342 -19.57 -7.34 -5.18
C ASP A 342 -20.23 -7.56 -6.55
N GLU A 343 -19.54 -7.14 -7.61
CA GLU A 343 -20.05 -7.12 -8.98
C GLU A 343 -21.41 -6.39 -9.10
N ALA A 344 -21.56 -5.26 -8.39
CA ALA A 344 -22.83 -4.52 -8.27
C ALA A 344 -23.44 -4.08 -9.61
N HIS A 345 -22.62 -3.90 -10.65
CA HIS A 345 -23.08 -3.62 -12.02
C HIS A 345 -24.00 -4.72 -12.60
N ARG A 346 -24.02 -5.90 -11.98
CA ARG A 346 -24.89 -7.01 -12.38
C ARG A 346 -26.26 -6.97 -11.72
N LEU A 347 -26.48 -6.14 -10.69
CA LEU A 347 -27.78 -6.04 -10.03
C LEU A 347 -28.84 -5.55 -11.01
N ASN A 348 -30.04 -6.11 -10.90
CA ASN A 348 -31.19 -5.70 -11.71
C ASN A 348 -32.28 -5.16 -10.79
N GLU A 349 -33.04 -4.18 -11.26
CA GLU A 349 -34.24 -3.66 -10.57
C GLU A 349 -35.35 -4.71 -10.48
N LYS A 350 -35.51 -5.53 -11.53
CA LYS A 350 -36.46 -6.64 -11.61
C LYS A 350 -35.76 -7.97 -11.90
N SER A 351 -36.25 -9.05 -11.31
CA SER A 351 -35.82 -10.41 -11.69
C SER A 351 -36.36 -10.73 -13.08
N GLY A 352 -35.67 -11.59 -13.84
CA GLY A 352 -36.15 -12.04 -15.16
C GLY A 352 -37.44 -12.87 -15.13
N LEU A 353 -38.07 -13.02 -13.96
CA LEU A 353 -39.36 -13.70 -13.75
C LEU A 353 -40.55 -12.74 -13.85
N TYR A 354 -40.33 -11.42 -13.83
CA TYR A 354 -41.38 -10.41 -13.99
C TYR A 354 -40.87 -9.32 -14.94
N SER A 355 -41.11 -9.53 -16.24
CA SER A 355 -41.04 -8.50 -17.28
C SER A 355 -42.14 -7.47 -17.09
#